data_AF-A0A3P1BUB7-F1
#
_entry.id   AF-A0A3P1BUB7-F1
#
_cell.length_a   1.000
_cell.length_b   1.000
_cell.length_c   1.000
_cell.angle_alpha   90.00
_cell.angle_beta   90.00
_cell.angle_gamma   90.00
#
_symmetry.space_group_name_H-M   'P 1'
#
loop_
_entity.id
_entity.type
_entity.pdbx_description
1 polymer ?
#
loop_
_entity_poly.entity_id
_entity_poly.type
_entity_poly.pdbx_seq_one_letter_code
_entity_poly.pdbx_strand_id
1 'polypeptide(L)' 'MKNQVFAILLVAGILIFFAVYCYAVIDWVTDYRTGVYRRDPLEAWYETLALVLYTLLGLRFMNNRIGSL' A
#
# COMPACT_ATOMS: atom_id res chain seq x y z
N MET A 1 -21.12 19.81 -9.55
CA MET A 1 -19.68 20.12 -9.77
C MET A 1 -18.79 19.78 -8.56
N LYS A 2 -19.00 20.35 -7.35
CA LYS A 2 -18.13 20.06 -6.17
C LYS A 2 -18.00 18.55 -5.85
N ASN A 3 -19.11 17.81 -5.85
CA ASN A 3 -19.10 16.36 -5.59
C ASN A 3 -18.39 15.55 -6.70
N GLN A 4 -18.43 16.02 -7.95
CA GLN A 4 -17.75 15.36 -9.07
C GLN A 4 -16.24 15.56 -9.01
N VAL A 5 -15.79 16.78 -8.70
CA VAL A 5 -14.36 17.05 -8.48
C VAL A 5 -13.83 16.23 -7.31
N PHE A 6 -14.58 16.15 -6.21
CA PHE A 6 -14.21 15.33 -5.07
C PHE A 6 -14.12 13.83 -5.45
N ALA A 7 -15.09 13.30 -6.19
CA ALA A 7 -15.06 11.92 -6.65
C ALA A 7 -13.85 11.64 -7.55
N ILE A 8 -13.52 12.55 -8.49
CA ILE A 8 -12.35 12.44 -9.36
C ILE A 8 -11.06 12.42 -8.53
N LEU A 9 -10.92 13.34 -7.57
CA LEU A 9 -9.76 13.39 -6.69
C LEU A 9 -9.63 12.13 -5.84
N LEU A 10 -10.75 11.58 -5.37
CA LEU A 10 -10.76 10.34 -4.60
C LEU A 10 -10.31 9.15 -5.46
N VAL A 11 -10.83 9.01 -6.68
CA VAL A 11 -10.41 7.96 -7.61
C VAL A 11 -8.93 8.11 -7.98
N ALA A 12 -8.49 9.32 -8.31
CA ALA A 12 -7.09 9.60 -8.62
C ALA A 12 -6.18 9.26 -7.44
N GLY A 13 -6.57 9.65 -6.23
CA GLY A 13 -5.86 9.31 -4.99
C GLY A 13 -5.71 7.80 -4.83
N ILE A 14 -6.81 7.03 -4.96
CA ILE A 14 -6.77 5.57 -4.87
C ILE A 14 -5.79 4.97 -5.87
N LEU A 15 -5.82 5.42 -7.13
CA LEU A 15 -4.93 4.92 -8.17
C LEU A 15 -3.46 5.25 -7.88
N ILE A 16 -3.17 6.46 -7.38
CA ILE A 16 -1.81 6.87 -7.01
C ILE A 16 -1.30 6.00 -5.85
N PHE A 17 -2.07 5.86 -4.77
CA PHE A 17 -1.66 5.05 -3.63
C PHE A 17 -1.52 3.57 -3.99
N PHE A 18 -2.37 3.05 -4.88
CA PHE A 18 -2.21 1.71 -5.41
C PHE A 18 -0.92 1.55 -6.22
N ALA A 19 -0.59 2.51 -7.08
CA ALA A 19 0.65 2.49 -7.86
C ALA A 19 1.89 2.53 -6.96
N VAL A 20 1.89 3.39 -5.93
CA VAL A 20 2.95 3.47 -4.92
C VAL A 20 3.09 2.15 -4.15
N TYR A 21 1.97 1.51 -3.78
CA TYR A 21 2.01 0.20 -3.14
C TYR A 21 2.66 -0.86 -4.05
N CYS A 22 2.27 -0.93 -5.32
CA CYS A 22 2.88 -1.85 -6.28
C CYS A 22 4.39 -1.59 -6.44
N TYR A 23 4.78 -0.31 -6.50
CA TYR A 23 6.19 0.07 -6.56
C TYR A 23 6.95 -0.40 -5.32
N ALA A 24 6.41 -0.15 -4.12
CA ALA A 24 7.01 -0.59 -2.86
C ALA A 24 7.16 -2.12 -2.77
N VAL A 25 6.20 -2.89 -3.31
CA VAL A 25 6.34 -4.35 -3.37
C VAL A 25 7.48 -4.79 -4.30
N ILE A 26 7.62 -4.14 -5.46
CA ILE A 26 8.70 -4.44 -6.41
C ILE A 26 10.07 -4.11 -5.80
N ASP A 27 10.16 -2.98 -5.12
CA ASP A 27 11.37 -2.52 -4.43
C ASP A 27 11.74 -3.51 -3.31
N TRP A 28 10.78 -3.88 -2.47
CA TRP A 28 10.96 -4.85 -1.41
C TRP A 28 11.49 -6.21 -1.91
N VAL A 29 10.95 -6.70 -3.03
CA VAL A 29 11.42 -7.94 -3.66
C VAL A 29 12.85 -7.78 -4.20
N THR A 30 13.17 -6.59 -4.73
CA THR A 30 14.50 -6.29 -5.26
C THR A 30 15.53 -6.27 -4.13
N ASP A 31 15.25 -5.59 -3.03
CA ASP A 31 16.15 -5.47 -1.88
C ASP A 31 16.35 -6.76 -1.11
N TYR A 32 15.31 -7.58 -1.03
CA TYR A 32 15.43 -8.95 -0.56
C TYR A 32 16.40 -9.77 -1.42
N ARG A 33 16.33 -9.63 -2.76
CA ARG A 33 17.16 -10.40 -3.72
C ARG A 33 18.60 -9.91 -3.80
N THR A 34 18.83 -8.60 -3.75
CA THR A 34 20.17 -8.00 -3.79
C THR A 34 20.90 -8.16 -2.45
N GLY A 35 20.17 -8.53 -1.39
CA GLY A 35 20.72 -8.79 -0.06
C GLY A 35 20.90 -7.52 0.78
N VAL A 36 20.25 -6.42 0.39
CA VAL A 36 20.20 -5.16 1.16
C VAL A 36 19.70 -5.44 2.58
N TYR A 37 18.64 -6.23 2.72
CA TYR A 37 18.07 -6.61 4.02
C TYR A 37 18.98 -7.44 4.93
N ARG A 38 20.03 -8.08 4.39
CA ARG A 38 21.05 -8.73 5.23
C ARG A 38 22.03 -7.72 5.84
N ARG A 39 22.23 -6.59 5.16
CA ARG A 39 23.10 -5.50 5.60
C ARG A 39 22.36 -4.53 6.51
N ASP A 40 21.09 -4.25 6.20
CA ASP A 40 20.20 -3.43 7.01
C ASP A 40 18.91 -4.20 7.35
N PRO A 41 18.89 -4.93 8.49
CA PRO A 41 17.70 -5.67 8.91
C PRO A 41 16.58 -4.76 9.45
N LEU A 42 16.87 -3.51 9.81
CA LEU A 42 15.86 -2.58 10.30
C LEU A 42 15.02 -2.04 9.14
N GLU A 43 15.66 -1.69 8.03
CA GLU A 43 14.98 -1.33 6.77
C GLU A 43 14.00 -2.44 6.34
N ALA A 44 14.48 -3.69 6.32
CA ALA A 44 13.65 -4.86 6.03
C ALA A 44 12.41 -4.95 6.95
N TRP A 45 12.58 -4.68 8.25
CA TRP A 45 11.48 -4.71 9.20
C TRP A 45 10.45 -3.61 8.94
N TYR A 46 10.89 -2.37 8.79
CA TYR A 46 10.00 -1.23 8.58
C TYR A 46 9.20 -1.35 7.29
N GLU A 47 9.84 -1.75 6.19
CA GLU A 47 9.17 -1.88 4.90
C GLU A 47 8.19 -3.06 4.89
N THR A 48 8.59 -4.21 5.46
CA THR A 48 7.68 -5.35 5.63
C THR A 48 6.46 -4.96 6.46
N LEU A 49 6.68 -4.26 7.59
CA LEU A 49 5.60 -3.82 8.45
C LEU A 49 4.67 -2.83 7.73
N ALA A 50 5.22 -1.88 6.97
CA ALA A 50 4.44 -0.93 6.20
C ALA A 50 3.56 -1.64 5.15
N LEU A 51 4.12 -2.58 4.39
CA LEU A 51 3.38 -3.37 3.42
C LEU A 51 2.26 -4.19 4.08
N VAL A 52 2.56 -4.90 5.16
CA VAL A 52 1.58 -5.72 5.89
C VAL A 52 0.46 -4.84 6.46
N LEU A 53 0.79 -3.73 7.11
CA LEU A 53 -0.21 -2.82 7.68
C LEU A 53 -1.10 -2.23 6.59
N TYR A 54 -0.54 -1.79 5.46
CA TYR A 54 -1.32 -1.26 4.36
C TYR A 54 -2.30 -2.29 3.81
N THR A 55 -1.85 -3.53 3.59
CA THR A 55 -2.72 -4.63 3.13
C THR A 55 -3.81 -4.96 4.15
N LEU A 56 -3.47 -5.09 5.44
CA LEU A 56 -4.44 -5.39 6.50
C LEU A 56 -5.50 -4.29 6.66
N LEU A 57 -5.09 -3.02 6.59
CA LEU A 57 -6.02 -1.89 6.64
C LEU A 57 -6.94 -1.85 5.42
N GLY A 58 -6.40 -2.17 4.22
CA GLY A 58 -7.20 -2.31 3.01
C GLY A 58 -8.25 -3.42 3.13
N LEU A 59 -7.85 -4.61 3.58
CA LEU A 59 -8.76 -5.74 3.82
C LEU A 59 -9.81 -5.41 4.89
N ARG A 60 -9.41 -4.78 6.00
CA ARG A 60 -10.34 -4.33 7.04
C ARG A 60 -11.35 -3.32 6.50
N PHE A 61 -10.90 -2.36 5.70
CA PHE A 61 -11.77 -1.38 5.05
C PHE A 61 -12.78 -2.06 4.12
N MET A 62 -12.33 -3.01 3.30
CA MET A 62 -13.21 -3.78 2.41
C MET A 62 -14.23 -4.61 3.20
N ASN A 63 -13.81 -5.34 4.23
CA ASN A 63 -14.71 -6.14 5.07
C ASN A 63 -15.78 -5.28 5.75
N ASN A 64 -15.40 -4.10 6.26
CA ASN A 64 -16.35 -3.18 6.88
C ASN A 64 -17.37 -2.60 5.89
N ARG A 65 -17.03 -2.52 4.59
CA ARG A 65 -17.94 -2.01 3.55
C ARG A 65 -18.80 -3.11 2.95
N ILE A 66 -18.22 -4.28 2.69
CA ILE A 66 -18.94 -5.45 2.15
C ILE A 66 -19.88 -6.05 3.20
N GLY A 67 -19.48 -6.12 4.47
CA GLY A 67 -20.37 -6.57 5.55
C GLY A 67 -21.46 -5.57 5.95
N SER A 68 -21.43 -4.35 5.40
CA SER A 68 -22.47 -3.31 5.60
C SER A 68 -23.44 -3.17 4.42
N LEU A 69 -23.22 -3.93 3.35
CA LEU A 69 -24.11 -4.08 2.19
C LEU A 69 -24.98 -5.32 2.36
#